data_AF-A0A0M3INB6-F1
#
_entry.id   AF-A0A0M3INB6-F1
#
_cell.length_a   1.000
_cell.length_b   1.000
_cell.length_c   1.000
_cell.angle_alpha   90.00
_cell.angle_beta   90.00
_cell.angle_gamma   90.00
#
_symmetry.space_group_name_H-M   'P 1'
#
loop_
_entity.id
_entity.type
_entity.pdbx_description
1 polymer ?
#
loop_
_entity_poly.entity_id
_entity_poly.type
_entity_poly.pdbx_seq_one_letter_code
_entity_poly.pdbx_strand_id
1 'polypeptide(L)'
;MTVSCSRLTVTLTDSTSVHTLMHHPQAHKYDLIAVRPSDDRILQTLSRKGDFVDIITYEQTSTSIPWLYGKSGLIQTCITEGLSFEITYAEALKDSSQRRQVLTNARQLLLVTKGGRGVVLASGAEEIIDLRAPYDAANLSILFGGRPEDSRKFLAGNAKRALLRAQSRKTIKGAMVVTNAEEIPSRLVNRKNELERLMSVPEFRAQLEVVEGSSKDSKEPSKDIDK
;
A
#
# COMPACT_ATOMS: atom_id res chain seq x y z
N MET A 1 10.37 1.42 -13.55
CA MET A 1 11.49 2.11 -12.89
C MET A 1 11.15 2.20 -11.41
N THR A 2 12.01 1.66 -10.56
CA THR A 2 11.88 1.72 -9.10
C THR A 2 12.52 3.01 -8.61
N VAL A 3 11.71 3.92 -8.07
CA VAL A 3 12.20 5.03 -7.25
C VAL A 3 12.38 4.48 -5.84
N SER A 4 13.56 4.63 -5.27
CA SER A 4 13.82 4.24 -3.87
C SER A 4 13.46 5.40 -2.95
N CYS A 5 12.60 5.14 -1.96
CA CYS A 5 12.21 6.11 -0.94
C CYS A 5 12.68 5.61 0.43
N SER A 6 13.20 6.51 1.26
CA SER A 6 13.51 6.23 2.66
C SER A 6 12.25 6.33 3.52
N ARG A 7 12.04 5.37 4.42
CA ARG A 7 10.89 5.35 5.34
C ARG A 7 11.35 5.16 6.78
N LEU A 8 10.79 5.94 7.69
CA LEU A 8 10.88 5.75 9.13
C LEU A 8 9.54 5.25 9.68
N THR A 9 9.55 4.19 10.49
CA THR A 9 8.35 3.70 11.20
C THR A 9 8.58 3.79 12.71
N VAL A 10 7.69 4.45 13.45
CA VAL A 10 7.84 4.68 14.91
C VAL A 10 6.60 4.22 15.67
N THR A 11 6.78 3.50 16.77
CA THR A 11 5.67 3.19 17.69
C THR A 11 5.44 4.37 18.63
N LEU A 12 4.20 4.85 18.67
CA LEU A 12 3.78 5.96 19.52
C LEU A 12 2.97 5.40 20.68
N THR A 13 3.49 5.59 21.89
CA THR A 13 2.92 5.02 23.13
C THR A 13 2.20 6.04 23.98
N ASP A 14 2.57 7.32 23.87
CA ASP A 14 2.03 8.43 24.64
C ASP A 14 2.16 9.78 23.90
N SER A 15 1.58 10.84 24.47
CA SER A 15 1.68 12.20 23.91
C SER A 15 3.11 12.73 23.83
N THR A 16 4.02 12.27 24.69
CA THR A 16 5.43 12.66 24.70
C THR A 16 6.13 12.15 23.45
N SER A 17 5.90 10.89 23.07
CA SER A 17 6.44 10.27 21.86
C SER A 17 5.95 10.99 20.59
N VAL A 18 4.69 11.44 20.59
CA VAL A 18 4.11 12.24 19.49
C VAL A 18 4.85 13.58 19.36
N HIS A 19 5.02 14.30 20.48
CA HIS A 19 5.71 15.59 20.50
C HIS A 19 7.18 15.44 20.08
N THR A 20 7.88 14.43 20.59
CA THR A 20 9.26 14.13 20.21
C THR A 20 9.36 13.89 18.70
N LEU A 21 8.51 13.02 18.13
CA LEU A 21 8.54 12.73 16.70
C LEU A 21 8.27 13.98 15.85
N MET A 22 7.28 14.80 16.25
CA MET A 22 6.92 16.03 15.54
C MET A 22 8.10 17.01 15.42
N HIS A 23 8.91 17.12 16.47
CA HIS A 23 10.02 18.07 16.53
C HIS A 23 11.40 17.45 16.26
N HIS A 24 11.49 16.14 16.02
CA HIS A 24 12.77 15.48 15.85
C HIS A 24 13.42 15.86 14.51
N PRO A 25 14.60 16.51 14.49
CA PRO A 25 15.19 17.02 13.26
C PRO A 25 15.58 15.91 12.26
N GLN A 26 15.90 14.70 12.74
CA GLN A 26 16.22 13.58 11.85
C GLN A 26 14.96 12.94 11.23
N ALA A 27 13.79 13.07 11.85
CA ALA A 27 12.57 12.48 11.30
C ALA A 27 12.22 13.14 9.94
N HIS A 28 12.44 14.45 9.85
CA HIS A 28 12.22 15.26 8.64
C HIS A 28 13.16 14.92 7.47
N LYS A 29 14.22 14.11 7.70
CA LYS A 29 15.14 13.67 6.63
C LYS A 29 14.59 12.50 5.80
N TYR A 30 13.64 11.75 6.34
CA TYR A 30 13.05 10.61 5.64
C TYR A 30 11.98 11.07 4.63
N ASP A 31 11.81 10.29 3.57
CA ASP A 31 10.77 10.57 2.57
C ASP A 31 9.38 10.28 3.11
N LEU A 32 9.22 9.15 3.82
CA LEU A 32 7.97 8.70 4.41
C LEU A 32 8.11 8.54 5.93
N ILE A 33 7.10 9.00 6.67
CA ILE A 33 6.96 8.74 8.11
C ILE A 33 5.70 7.92 8.33
N ALA A 34 5.90 6.72 8.85
CA ALA A 34 4.86 5.83 9.30
C ALA A 34 4.84 5.74 10.83
N VAL A 35 3.68 5.51 11.42
CA VAL A 35 3.54 5.39 12.87
C VAL A 35 2.64 4.23 13.26
N ARG A 36 2.94 3.62 14.42
CA ARG A 36 2.10 2.62 15.09
C ARG A 36 1.50 3.22 16.36
N PRO A 37 0.26 3.75 16.31
CA PRO A 37 -0.40 4.27 17.50
C PRO A 37 -0.81 3.14 18.42
N SER A 38 -0.45 3.22 19.70
CA SER A 38 -0.80 2.21 20.72
C SER A 38 -2.27 2.25 21.11
N ASP A 39 -2.93 3.42 21.02
CA ASP A 39 -4.30 3.63 21.47
C ASP A 39 -5.10 4.63 20.61
N ASP A 40 -6.37 4.78 20.96
CA ASP A 40 -7.33 5.68 20.29
C ASP A 40 -6.98 7.16 20.49
N ARG A 41 -6.37 7.51 21.62
CA ARG A 41 -6.08 8.91 21.99
C ARG A 41 -4.95 9.46 21.13
N ILE A 42 -3.94 8.64 20.87
CA ILE A 42 -2.86 8.95 19.95
C ILE A 42 -3.42 9.05 18.53
N LEU A 43 -4.25 8.09 18.10
CA LEU A 43 -4.86 8.17 16.77
C LEU A 43 -5.72 9.44 16.61
N GLN A 44 -6.46 9.85 17.65
CA GLN A 44 -7.23 11.10 17.68
C GLN A 44 -6.32 12.33 17.63
N THR A 45 -5.14 12.27 18.23
CA THR A 45 -4.16 13.36 18.14
C THR A 45 -3.60 13.47 16.73
N LEU A 46 -3.27 12.34 16.11
CA LEU A 46 -2.79 12.27 14.73
C LEU A 46 -3.85 12.74 13.73
N SER A 47 -5.14 12.47 13.97
CA SER A 47 -6.22 12.97 13.11
C SER A 47 -6.41 14.49 13.18
N ARG A 48 -5.88 15.17 14.21
CA ARG A 48 -6.00 16.63 14.36
C ARG A 48 -4.71 17.39 14.08
N LYS A 49 -3.56 16.77 14.36
CA LYS A 49 -2.23 17.41 14.32
C LYS A 49 -1.17 16.54 13.62
N GLY A 50 -1.58 15.53 12.86
CA GLY A 50 -0.69 14.56 12.20
C GLY A 50 -0.18 14.97 10.82
N ASP A 51 0.01 16.27 10.57
CA ASP A 51 0.56 16.77 9.29
C ASP A 51 1.98 16.24 9.01
N PHE A 52 2.70 15.84 10.06
CA PHE A 52 4.04 15.24 9.98
C PHE A 52 4.04 13.72 9.72
N VAL A 53 2.87 13.07 9.64
CA VAL A 53 2.74 11.61 9.43
C VAL A 53 2.05 11.32 8.09
N ASP A 54 2.49 10.27 7.40
CA ASP A 54 1.92 9.84 6.12
C ASP A 54 1.08 8.56 6.24
N ILE A 55 1.61 7.59 6.99
CA ILE A 55 1.07 6.22 7.07
C ILE A 55 0.82 5.85 8.53
N ILE A 56 -0.36 5.31 8.82
CA ILE A 56 -0.67 4.60 10.05
C ILE A 56 -0.56 3.11 9.76
N THR A 57 0.28 2.43 10.52
CA THR A 57 0.45 0.97 10.45
C THR A 57 0.25 0.37 11.84
N TYR A 58 0.27 -0.95 11.94
CA TYR A 58 0.08 -1.68 13.18
C TYR A 58 0.79 -3.02 13.12
N GLU A 59 0.85 -3.69 14.26
CA GLU A 59 1.34 -5.05 14.36
C GLU A 59 0.28 -6.01 13.81
N GLN A 60 0.52 -6.61 12.63
CA GLN A 60 -0.56 -7.27 11.89
C GLN A 60 -1.06 -8.54 12.58
N THR A 61 -0.16 -9.22 13.30
CA THR A 61 -0.45 -10.41 14.10
C THR A 61 -1.04 -10.13 15.48
N SER A 62 -1.15 -8.86 15.89
CA SER A 62 -1.68 -8.52 17.22
C SER A 62 -3.12 -8.98 17.39
N THR A 63 -3.42 -9.54 18.56
CA THR A 63 -4.79 -9.90 18.98
C THR A 63 -5.64 -8.70 19.33
N SER A 64 -5.01 -7.56 19.64
CA SER A 64 -5.68 -6.35 20.08
C SER A 64 -5.07 -5.12 19.43
N ILE A 65 -5.92 -4.37 18.72
CA ILE A 65 -5.58 -3.09 18.10
C ILE A 65 -6.70 -2.11 18.54
N PRO A 66 -6.50 -1.36 19.63
CA PRO A 66 -7.59 -0.63 20.30
C PRO A 66 -8.41 0.26 19.37
N TRP A 67 -7.73 0.95 18.45
CA TRP A 67 -8.34 1.93 17.55
C TRP A 67 -9.03 1.33 16.33
N LEU A 68 -8.84 0.04 16.07
CA LEU A 68 -9.39 -0.62 14.89
C LEU A 68 -10.85 -1.06 15.08
N TYR A 69 -11.24 -1.36 16.31
CA TYR A 69 -12.55 -1.92 16.64
C TYR A 69 -13.46 -0.85 17.26
N GLY A 70 -14.62 -0.59 16.63
CA GLY A 70 -15.64 0.34 17.16
C GLY A 70 -15.35 1.83 16.99
N LYS A 71 -14.25 2.22 16.33
CA LYS A 71 -13.84 3.63 16.12
C LYS A 71 -13.86 4.05 14.64
N SER A 72 -14.84 3.58 13.88
CA SER A 72 -14.95 3.85 12.43
C SER A 72 -14.92 5.35 12.10
N GLY A 73 -15.59 6.19 12.89
CA GLY A 73 -15.59 7.64 12.71
C GLY A 73 -14.19 8.26 12.76
N LEU A 74 -13.36 7.84 13.72
CA LEU A 74 -12.00 8.36 13.88
C LEU A 74 -11.09 7.96 12.70
N ILE A 75 -11.18 6.72 12.25
CA ILE A 75 -10.45 6.24 11.07
C ILE A 75 -10.88 7.01 9.81
N GLN A 76 -12.18 7.28 9.65
CA GLN A 76 -12.70 8.08 8.54
C GLN A 76 -12.20 9.52 8.58
N THR A 77 -12.08 10.12 9.77
CA THR A 77 -11.44 11.44 9.93
C THR A 77 -9.99 11.39 9.47
N CYS A 78 -9.21 10.40 9.89
CA CYS A 78 -7.81 10.25 9.46
C CYS A 78 -7.68 10.18 7.93
N ILE A 79 -8.54 9.39 7.27
CA ILE A 79 -8.57 9.27 5.80
C ILE A 79 -8.90 10.60 5.13
N THR A 80 -9.81 11.38 5.73
CA THR A 80 -10.23 12.69 5.21
C THR A 80 -9.09 13.70 5.30
N GLU A 81 -8.33 13.67 6.39
CA GLU A 81 -7.09 14.44 6.56
C GLU A 81 -5.93 13.96 5.67
N GLY A 82 -6.14 12.85 4.93
CA GLY A 82 -5.19 12.32 3.95
C GLY A 82 -4.20 11.30 4.49
N LEU A 83 -4.31 10.89 5.76
CA LEU A 83 -3.51 9.79 6.31
C LEU A 83 -3.88 8.48 5.61
N SER A 84 -2.86 7.69 5.28
CA SER A 84 -3.05 6.35 4.73
C SER A 84 -2.94 5.30 5.82
N PHE A 85 -3.66 4.20 5.71
CA PHE A 85 -3.51 3.02 6.56
C PHE A 85 -2.76 1.94 5.79
N GLU A 86 -1.96 1.12 6.47
CA GLU A 86 -1.17 0.07 5.83
C GLU A 86 -1.59 -1.33 6.31
N ILE A 87 -1.65 -2.27 5.37
CA ILE A 87 -1.69 -3.70 5.61
C ILE A 87 -0.43 -4.30 5.02
N THR A 88 0.28 -5.15 5.79
CA THR A 88 1.41 -5.94 5.27
C THR A 88 1.05 -7.42 5.24
N TYR A 89 1.27 -8.08 4.09
CA TYR A 89 0.78 -9.45 3.90
C TYR A 89 1.78 -10.55 4.30
N ALA A 90 3.06 -10.26 4.49
CA ALA A 90 4.09 -11.29 4.72
C ALA A 90 3.78 -12.19 5.92
N GLU A 91 3.32 -11.62 7.04
CA GLU A 91 2.95 -12.41 8.23
C GLU A 91 1.78 -13.38 7.99
N ALA A 92 0.92 -13.10 7.00
CA ALA A 92 -0.15 -14.02 6.61
C ALA A 92 0.37 -15.26 5.86
N LEU A 93 1.59 -15.20 5.31
CA LEU A 93 2.20 -16.30 4.57
C LEU A 93 2.91 -17.30 5.49
N LYS A 94 3.38 -16.85 6.66
CA LYS A 94 4.20 -17.62 7.61
C LYS A 94 3.43 -18.77 8.28
N ASP A 95 2.72 -18.51 9.38
CA ASP A 95 2.01 -19.54 10.16
C ASP A 95 0.48 -19.40 10.11
N SER A 96 -0.23 -20.51 10.31
CA SER A 96 -1.69 -20.57 10.32
C SER A 96 -2.35 -19.72 11.41
N SER A 97 -1.73 -19.61 12.60
CA SER A 97 -2.23 -18.78 13.70
C SER A 97 -2.08 -17.29 13.39
N GLN A 98 -0.91 -16.89 12.89
CA GLN A 98 -0.62 -15.53 12.43
C GLN A 98 -1.54 -15.12 11.28
N ARG A 99 -1.68 -15.98 10.28
CA ARG A 99 -2.57 -15.77 9.13
C ARG A 99 -3.99 -15.43 9.55
N ARG A 100 -4.53 -16.14 10.54
CA ARG A 100 -5.88 -15.87 11.07
C ARG A 100 -6.00 -14.45 11.61
N GLN A 101 -5.00 -13.99 12.38
CA GLN A 101 -5.01 -12.64 12.95
C GLN A 101 -4.84 -11.57 11.88
N VAL A 102 -3.89 -11.74 10.96
CA VAL A 102 -3.68 -10.80 9.86
C VAL A 102 -4.95 -10.67 9.02
N LEU A 103 -5.58 -11.79 8.64
CA LEU A 103 -6.84 -11.78 7.88
C LEU A 103 -7.96 -11.08 8.64
N THR A 104 -8.09 -11.33 9.94
CA THR A 104 -9.14 -10.73 10.79
C THR A 104 -8.96 -9.21 10.91
N ASN A 105 -7.74 -8.77 11.25
CA ASN A 105 -7.40 -7.36 11.41
C ASN A 105 -7.51 -6.61 10.08
N ALA A 106 -6.96 -7.16 9.00
CA ALA A 106 -7.04 -6.59 7.66
C ALA A 106 -8.49 -6.45 7.19
N ARG A 107 -9.32 -7.47 7.41
CA ARG A 107 -10.75 -7.43 7.07
C ARG A 107 -11.49 -6.36 7.85
N GLN A 108 -11.23 -6.26 9.15
CA GLN A 108 -11.81 -5.20 9.96
C GLN A 108 -11.40 -3.82 9.45
N LEU A 109 -10.13 -3.63 9.09
CA LEU A 109 -9.65 -2.37 8.53
C LEU A 109 -10.33 -2.04 7.19
N LEU A 110 -10.44 -2.99 6.26
CA LEU A 110 -11.13 -2.76 4.99
C LEU A 110 -12.61 -2.42 5.18
N LEU A 111 -13.27 -3.04 6.17
CA LEU A 111 -14.66 -2.75 6.53
C LEU A 111 -14.82 -1.31 7.05
N VAL A 112 -14.05 -0.92 8.06
CA VAL A 112 -14.16 0.43 8.67
C VAL A 112 -13.72 1.54 7.72
N THR A 113 -12.89 1.23 6.72
CA THR A 113 -12.45 2.15 5.66
C THR A 113 -13.35 2.16 4.42
N LYS A 114 -14.55 1.56 4.50
CA LYS A 114 -15.55 1.51 3.42
C LYS A 114 -15.00 0.90 2.13
N GLY A 115 -14.43 -0.30 2.22
CA GLY A 115 -13.82 -0.99 1.08
C GLY A 115 -12.37 -0.55 0.81
N GLY A 116 -11.63 -0.19 1.87
CA GLY A 116 -10.21 0.11 1.78
C GLY A 116 -9.86 1.47 1.15
N ARG A 117 -10.71 2.48 1.34
CA ARG A 117 -10.34 3.86 0.98
C ARG A 117 -9.15 4.30 1.84
N GLY A 118 -8.06 4.72 1.21
CA GLY A 118 -6.85 5.14 1.92
C GLY A 118 -6.03 3.99 2.52
N VAL A 119 -6.32 2.73 2.17
CA VAL A 119 -5.53 1.57 2.60
C VAL A 119 -4.48 1.21 1.55
N VAL A 120 -3.22 1.11 1.96
CA VAL A 120 -2.10 0.68 1.13
C VAL A 120 -1.76 -0.77 1.49
N LEU A 121 -1.55 -1.59 0.46
CA LEU A 121 -1.03 -2.94 0.65
C LEU A 121 0.47 -2.95 0.40
N ALA A 122 1.23 -3.45 1.36
CA ALA A 122 2.68 -3.61 1.28
C ALA A 122 3.07 -5.07 1.58
N SER A 123 4.29 -5.46 1.23
CA SER A 123 4.78 -6.81 1.55
C SER A 123 5.05 -6.96 3.04
N GLY A 124 5.82 -6.04 3.64
CA GLY A 124 6.37 -6.22 4.99
C GLY A 124 7.26 -7.47 5.08
N ALA A 125 7.80 -7.91 3.94
CA ALA A 125 8.63 -9.10 3.83
C ALA A 125 10.02 -8.82 4.42
N GLU A 126 10.47 -9.71 5.31
CA GLU A 126 11.84 -9.75 5.80
C GLU A 126 12.71 -10.62 4.89
N GLU A 127 12.11 -11.64 4.28
CA GLU A 127 12.76 -12.61 3.41
C GLU A 127 12.26 -12.50 1.96
N ILE A 128 13.13 -12.83 0.99
CA ILE A 128 12.79 -12.76 -0.45
C ILE A 128 11.61 -13.69 -0.79
N ILE A 129 11.51 -14.84 -0.12
CA ILE A 129 10.45 -15.83 -0.35
C ILE A 129 9.04 -15.32 0.02
N ASP A 130 8.96 -14.27 0.84
CA ASP A 130 7.70 -13.63 1.24
C ASP A 130 7.27 -12.55 0.23
N LEU A 131 8.09 -12.21 -0.76
CA LEU A 131 7.70 -11.27 -1.82
C LEU A 131 6.72 -11.92 -2.80
N ARG A 132 5.83 -11.09 -3.37
CA ARG A 132 4.83 -11.51 -4.34
C ARG A 132 4.85 -10.53 -5.51
N ALA A 133 4.54 -11.04 -6.70
CA ALA A 133 4.33 -10.17 -7.85
C ALA A 133 3.15 -9.22 -7.58
N PRO A 134 3.09 -8.04 -8.23
CA PRO A 134 2.03 -7.06 -7.96
C PRO A 134 0.62 -7.62 -8.12
N TYR A 135 0.38 -8.48 -9.11
CA TYR A 135 -0.93 -9.12 -9.31
C TYR A 135 -1.25 -10.15 -8.22
N ASP A 136 -0.27 -10.91 -7.75
CA ASP A 136 -0.46 -11.86 -6.65
C ASP A 136 -0.78 -11.12 -5.34
N ALA A 137 -0.03 -10.05 -5.05
CA ALA A 137 -0.31 -9.18 -3.91
C ALA A 137 -1.71 -8.54 -4.03
N ALA A 138 -2.11 -8.10 -5.22
CA ALA A 138 -3.46 -7.59 -5.47
C ALA A 138 -4.54 -8.66 -5.20
N ASN A 139 -4.31 -9.91 -5.61
CA ASN A 139 -5.22 -11.01 -5.36
C ASN A 139 -5.31 -11.36 -3.86
N LEU A 140 -4.23 -11.25 -3.09
CA LEU A 140 -4.26 -11.41 -1.63
C LEU A 140 -5.23 -10.41 -0.95
N SER A 141 -5.44 -9.22 -1.53
CA SER A 141 -6.40 -8.26 -0.97
C SER A 141 -7.84 -8.78 -0.93
N ILE A 142 -8.19 -9.73 -1.80
CA ILE A 142 -9.51 -10.37 -1.82
C ILE A 142 -9.70 -11.22 -0.56
N LEU A 143 -8.64 -11.87 -0.07
CA LEU A 143 -8.66 -12.64 1.18
C LEU A 143 -8.93 -11.74 2.40
N PHE A 144 -8.48 -10.48 2.34
CA PHE A 144 -8.79 -9.47 3.35
C PHE A 144 -10.22 -8.94 3.23
N GLY A 145 -11.03 -9.38 2.26
CA GLY A 145 -12.38 -8.87 2.02
C GLY A 145 -12.43 -7.65 1.10
N GLY A 146 -11.32 -7.34 0.41
CA GLY A 146 -11.32 -6.40 -0.72
C GLY A 146 -12.12 -6.96 -1.89
N ARG A 147 -12.68 -6.07 -2.71
CA ARG A 147 -13.35 -6.48 -3.94
C ARG A 147 -12.34 -6.57 -5.09
N PRO A 148 -12.48 -7.52 -6.03
CA PRO A 148 -11.54 -7.68 -7.14
C PRO A 148 -11.33 -6.40 -7.96
N GLU A 149 -12.37 -5.60 -8.14
CA GLU A 149 -12.31 -4.31 -8.84
C GLU A 149 -11.46 -3.26 -8.10
N ASP A 150 -11.31 -3.39 -6.79
CA ASP A 150 -10.58 -2.48 -5.93
C ASP A 150 -9.10 -2.89 -5.74
N SER A 151 -8.69 -4.08 -6.16
CA SER A 151 -7.37 -4.64 -5.83
C SER A 151 -6.22 -3.73 -6.28
N ARG A 152 -6.31 -3.13 -7.47
CA ARG A 152 -5.29 -2.19 -7.99
C ARG A 152 -5.19 -0.89 -7.17
N LYS A 153 -6.29 -0.47 -6.53
CA LYS A 153 -6.34 0.74 -5.70
C LYS A 153 -5.37 0.65 -4.53
N PHE A 154 -5.23 -0.53 -3.91
CA PHE A 154 -4.38 -0.74 -2.73
C PHE A 154 -2.88 -0.65 -3.06
N LEU A 155 -2.48 -1.09 -4.25
CA LEU A 155 -1.08 -1.09 -4.67
C LEU A 155 -0.65 0.20 -5.37
N ALA A 156 -1.53 0.81 -6.16
CA ALA A 156 -1.17 1.95 -6.99
C ALA A 156 -1.84 3.25 -6.53
N GLY A 157 -3.18 3.28 -6.47
CA GLY A 157 -3.95 4.50 -6.22
C GLY A 157 -3.68 5.11 -4.86
N ASN A 158 -3.89 4.33 -3.80
CA ASN A 158 -3.68 4.77 -2.42
C ASN A 158 -2.18 4.99 -2.13
N ALA A 159 -1.30 4.13 -2.65
CA ALA A 159 0.15 4.29 -2.50
C ALA A 159 0.65 5.61 -3.12
N LYS A 160 0.16 5.97 -4.32
CA LYS A 160 0.46 7.27 -4.94
C LYS A 160 -0.01 8.44 -4.07
N ARG A 161 -1.18 8.33 -3.44
CA ARG A 161 -1.68 9.38 -2.53
C ARG A 161 -0.81 9.52 -1.29
N ALA A 162 -0.34 8.41 -0.70
CA ALA A 162 0.59 8.44 0.42
C ALA A 162 1.91 9.13 0.04
N LEU A 163 2.46 8.83 -1.16
CA LEU A 163 3.67 9.47 -1.67
C LEU A 163 3.48 10.97 -1.93
N LEU A 164 2.33 11.38 -2.49
CA LEU A 164 2.02 12.79 -2.71
C LEU A 164 1.89 13.56 -1.39
N ARG A 165 1.29 12.95 -0.36
CA ARG A 165 1.25 13.53 0.99
C ARG A 165 2.65 13.73 1.55
N ALA A 166 3.49 12.71 1.46
CA ALA A 166 4.89 12.76 1.90
C ALA A 166 5.68 13.88 1.21
N GLN A 167 5.48 14.06 -0.09
CA GLN A 167 6.07 15.18 -0.83
C GLN A 167 5.53 16.52 -0.34
N SER A 168 4.23 16.61 -0.12
CA SER A 168 3.56 17.84 0.36
C SER A 168 4.05 18.24 1.76
N ARG A 169 4.40 17.29 2.63
CA ARG A 169 4.97 17.58 3.96
C ARG A 169 6.29 18.36 3.88
N LYS A 170 7.09 18.14 2.83
CA LYS A 170 8.36 18.87 2.62
C LYS A 170 8.15 20.29 2.11
N THR A 171 6.89 20.72 1.95
CA THR A 171 6.49 22.02 1.38
C THR A 171 5.55 22.75 2.33
N ILE A 172 5.32 24.04 2.06
CA ILE A 172 4.29 24.81 2.79
C ILE A 172 2.90 24.58 2.17
N LYS A 173 1.84 24.70 2.97
CA LYS A 173 0.46 24.51 2.50
C LYS A 173 0.15 25.47 1.35
N GLY A 174 -0.35 24.93 0.24
CA GLY A 174 -0.67 25.71 -0.96
C GLY A 174 0.51 26.05 -1.86
N ALA A 175 1.72 25.59 -1.55
CA ALA A 175 2.86 25.73 -2.46
C ALA A 175 2.85 24.69 -3.58
N MET A 176 3.28 25.11 -4.76
CA MET A 176 3.58 24.24 -5.88
C MET A 176 5.09 24.18 -6.06
N VAL A 177 5.65 22.97 -5.99
CA VAL A 177 7.08 22.75 -6.29
C VAL A 177 7.21 22.68 -7.81
N VAL A 178 7.88 23.69 -8.37
CA VAL A 178 8.26 23.72 -9.79
C VAL A 178 9.73 23.35 -9.88
N THR A 179 10.01 22.23 -10.51
CA THR A 179 11.38 21.80 -10.84
C THR A 179 11.57 21.85 -12.35
N ASN A 180 12.81 22.05 -12.79
CA ASN A 180 13.11 21.96 -14.21
C ASN A 180 12.92 20.52 -14.71
N ALA A 181 12.56 20.37 -15.99
CA ALA A 181 12.32 19.06 -16.58
C ALA A 181 13.58 18.17 -16.55
N GLU A 182 14.78 18.76 -16.49
CA GLU A 182 16.04 18.00 -16.38
C GLU A 182 16.26 17.38 -14.99
N GLU A 183 15.68 17.96 -13.92
CA GLU A 183 15.77 17.45 -12.54
C GLU A 183 14.75 16.33 -12.28
N ILE A 184 13.70 16.27 -13.10
CA ILE A 184 12.77 15.15 -13.11
C ILE A 184 13.53 13.97 -13.71
N PRO A 185 13.60 12.80 -13.03
CA PRO A 185 14.23 11.61 -13.59
C PRO A 185 13.75 11.39 -15.04
N SER A 186 14.67 11.43 -16.01
CA SER A 186 14.40 11.45 -17.46
C SER A 186 13.45 10.35 -17.97
N ARG A 187 13.28 9.28 -17.19
CA ARG A 187 12.37 8.15 -17.44
C ARG A 187 10.90 8.41 -17.05
N LEU A 188 10.59 9.44 -16.25
CA LEU A 188 9.23 9.96 -16.00
C LEU A 188 8.75 10.89 -17.12
N VAL A 189 9.71 11.60 -17.74
CA VAL A 189 9.48 12.46 -18.91
C VAL A 189 9.24 11.61 -20.16
N ASN A 190 10.10 10.60 -20.39
CA ASN A 190 9.95 9.65 -21.50
C ASN A 190 9.02 8.49 -21.13
N ARG A 191 7.70 8.71 -21.07
CA ARG A 191 6.72 7.60 -21.07
C ARG A 191 6.76 6.88 -22.42
N LYS A 192 7.75 6.01 -22.65
CA LYS A 192 7.53 4.85 -23.54
C LYS A 192 6.30 4.12 -23.00
N ASN A 193 5.42 3.63 -23.88
CA ASN A 193 4.27 2.86 -23.46
C ASN A 193 4.75 1.78 -22.50
N GLU A 194 4.11 1.66 -21.34
CA GLU A 194 4.52 0.74 -20.27
C GLU A 194 4.65 -0.71 -20.82
N LEU A 195 3.83 -1.02 -21.82
CA LEU A 195 3.88 -2.22 -22.64
C LEU A 195 5.21 -2.40 -23.41
N GLU A 196 5.73 -1.38 -24.09
CA GLU A 196 7.01 -1.47 -24.83
C GLU A 196 8.19 -1.75 -23.91
N ARG A 197 8.15 -1.20 -22.69
CA ARG A 197 9.18 -1.47 -21.67
C ARG A 197 9.08 -2.90 -21.14
N LEU A 198 7.86 -3.37 -20.88
CA LEU A 198 7.64 -4.76 -20.45
C LEU A 198 8.01 -5.77 -21.55
N MET A 199 7.72 -5.45 -22.81
CA MET A 199 8.12 -6.26 -23.98
C MET A 199 9.64 -6.32 -24.20
N SER A 200 10.39 -5.36 -23.65
CA SER A 200 11.86 -5.39 -23.67
C SER A 200 12.49 -6.30 -22.62
N VAL A 201 11.68 -6.82 -21.68
CA VAL A 201 12.12 -7.78 -20.65
C VAL A 201 11.95 -9.20 -21.22
N PRO A 202 13.05 -9.96 -21.44
CA PRO A 202 12.99 -11.29 -22.06
C PRO A 202 12.04 -12.26 -21.35
N GLU A 203 12.02 -12.23 -20.02
CA GLU A 203 11.21 -13.11 -19.17
C GLU A 203 9.72 -12.81 -19.31
N PHE A 204 9.34 -11.53 -19.42
CA PHE A 204 7.96 -11.12 -19.63
C PHE A 204 7.47 -11.50 -21.03
N ARG A 205 8.33 -11.37 -22.04
CA ARG A 205 8.05 -11.79 -23.41
C ARG A 205 7.83 -13.31 -23.49
N ALA A 206 8.68 -14.09 -22.83
CA ALA A 206 8.54 -15.54 -22.77
C ALA A 206 7.21 -15.98 -22.11
N GLN A 207 6.78 -15.29 -21.05
CA GLN A 207 5.48 -15.58 -20.41
C GLN A 207 4.28 -15.30 -21.33
N LEU A 208 4.31 -14.22 -22.11
CA LEU A 208 3.27 -13.90 -23.10
C LEU A 208 3.17 -14.96 -24.20
N GLU A 209 4.31 -15.40 -24.74
CA GLU A 209 4.37 -16.44 -25.77
C GLU A 209 3.81 -17.79 -25.27
N VAL A 210 4.05 -18.13 -24.00
CA VAL A 210 3.47 -19.33 -23.36
C VAL A 210 1.95 -19.21 -23.20
N VAL A 211 1.44 -18.05 -22.81
CA VAL A 211 -0.01 -17.80 -22.65
C VAL A 211 -0.72 -17.86 -24.01
N GLU A 212 -0.17 -17.24 -25.05
CA GLU A 212 -0.74 -17.31 -26.40
C GLU A 212 -0.74 -18.74 -26.96
N GLY A 213 0.29 -19.54 -26.69
CA GLY A 213 0.34 -20.96 -27.05
C GLY A 213 -0.79 -21.78 -26.43
N SER A 214 -1.06 -21.58 -25.13
CA SER A 214 -2.12 -22.30 -24.42
C SER A 214 -3.54 -21.97 -24.92
N SER A 215 -3.73 -20.78 -25.49
CA SER A 215 -5.02 -20.35 -26.06
C SER A 215 -5.32 -20.92 -27.45
N LYS A 216 -4.29 -21.34 -28.20
CA LYS A 216 -4.45 -21.91 -29.55
C LYS A 216 -4.76 -23.41 -29.53
N ASP A 217 -4.35 -24.12 -28.48
CA ASP A 217 -4.58 -25.57 -28.32
C ASP A 217 -5.97 -25.92 -27.76
N SER A 218 -6.85 -24.94 -27.49
CA SER A 218 -8.21 -25.15 -26.96
C SER A 218 -9.35 -25.00 -27.98
N LYS A 219 -9.05 -24.92 -29.29
CA LYS A 219 -10.10 -25.04 -30.32
C LYS A 219 -10.43 -26.51 -30.56
N GLU A 220 -11.51 -26.99 -29.94
CA GLU A 220 -12.09 -28.32 -30.19
C GLU A 220 -12.37 -28.58 -31.69
N PRO A 221 -12.19 -29.82 -32.18
CA PRO A 221 -12.49 -30.16 -33.56
C PRO A 221 -14.00 -30.17 -33.81
N SER A 222 -14.41 -29.53 -34.91
CA SER A 222 -15.78 -29.52 -35.43
C SER A 222 -16.31 -30.94 -35.61
N LYS A 223 -17.47 -31.24 -35.02
CA LYS A 223 -18.23 -32.46 -35.31
C LYS A 223 -18.76 -32.40 -36.74
N ASP A 224 -18.25 -33.30 -37.59
CA ASP A 224 -18.98 -33.75 -38.77
C ASP A 224 -20.29 -34.42 -38.31
N ILE A 225 -21.40 -33.96 -38.88
CA ILE A 225 -22.69 -34.67 -38.83
C ILE A 225 -23.16 -34.78 -40.27
N ASP A 226 -23.24 -36.03 -40.73
CA ASP A 226 -23.72 -36.48 -42.03
C ASP A 226 -24.99 -35.77 -42.52
N LYS A 227 -24.98 -35.40 -43.81
CA LYS A 227 -26.05 -35.67 -44.79
C LYS A 227 -25.60 -35.43 -46.22
#